data_AF-A0A3D5E3W4-F1
#
_entry.id   AF-A0A3D5E3W4-F1
#
_cell.length_a   1.000
_cell.length_b   1.000
_cell.length_c   1.000
_cell.angle_alpha   90.00
_cell.angle_beta   90.00
_cell.angle_gamma   90.00
#
_symmetry.space_group_name_H-M   'P 1'
#
loop_
_entity.id
_entity.type
_entity.pdbx_description
1 polymer ?
#
loop_
_entity_poly.entity_id
_entity_poly.type
_entity_poly.pdbx_seq_one_letter_code
_entity_poly.pdbx_strand_id
1 'polypeptide(L)'
;MKKVALLINLGSPRNYDVKSVREYLDEFLMDKYVLDYPKIIRWLLVKCIILRFRPKRTSEAYKSIWTEDGSPLISISGDMLNKMRDISTIPIYMSMRYGDPSISSTIQTIRMTHNDVDALHVVPLYPHYAMSTTKTVSDRVNEVINEIDWDVKIHIEKPFYSNEKYINALSSSIEFSWSNNYEHLLFSYHGLP
;
A
#
# COMPACT_ATOMS: atom_id res chain seq x y z
N MET A 1 6.99 -25.39 8.56
CA MET A 1 7.41 -24.25 7.74
C MET A 1 7.01 -22.97 8.46
N LYS A 2 7.97 -22.24 9.03
CA LYS A 2 7.76 -20.96 9.71
C LYS A 2 7.45 -19.89 8.68
N LYS A 3 6.37 -19.16 8.89
CA LYS A 3 5.87 -18.14 7.97
C LYS A 3 5.75 -16.81 8.68
N VAL A 4 6.04 -15.73 7.97
CA VAL A 4 5.72 -14.36 8.39
C VAL A 4 4.86 -13.73 7.31
N ALA A 5 3.79 -13.04 7.70
CA ALA A 5 2.95 -12.29 6.78
C ALA A 5 3.41 -10.83 6.69
N LEU A 6 3.50 -10.31 5.47
CA LEU A 6 3.78 -8.92 5.16
C LEU A 6 2.61 -8.32 4.39
N LEU A 7 1.82 -7.50 5.05
CA LEU A 7 0.74 -6.73 4.43
C LEU A 7 1.32 -5.48 3.78
N ILE A 8 0.93 -5.20 2.54
CA ILE A 8 1.45 -4.04 1.79
C ILE A 8 0.31 -3.21 1.25
N ASN A 9 0.23 -1.95 1.69
CA ASN A 9 -0.72 -0.96 1.17
C ASN A 9 0.01 0.12 0.35
N LEU A 10 -0.72 1.07 -0.24
CA LEU A 10 -0.14 2.13 -1.07
C LEU A 10 0.82 3.01 -0.26
N GLY A 11 0.36 3.42 0.92
CA GLY A 11 1.03 4.41 1.75
C GLY A 11 0.49 5.82 1.58
N SER A 12 1.07 6.71 2.36
CA SER A 12 0.67 8.10 2.50
C SER A 12 1.91 8.95 2.80
N PRO A 13 1.90 10.26 2.49
CA PRO A 13 2.88 11.19 3.03
C PRO A 13 2.96 11.08 4.55
N ARG A 14 4.16 11.30 5.10
CA ARG A 14 4.41 11.28 6.55
C ARG A 14 3.62 12.37 7.29
N ASN A 15 3.38 13.49 6.62
CA ASN A 15 2.60 14.61 7.12
C ASN A 15 1.92 15.30 5.93
N TYR A 16 0.89 16.11 6.19
CA TYR A 16 0.19 16.88 5.16
C TYR A 16 0.98 18.09 4.66
N ASP A 17 2.13 18.43 5.26
CA ASP A 17 2.93 19.56 4.82
C ASP A 17 3.51 19.36 3.40
N VAL A 18 3.79 20.47 2.72
CA VAL A 18 4.21 20.46 1.31
C VAL A 18 5.49 19.65 1.08
N LYS A 19 6.43 19.61 2.04
CA LYS A 19 7.69 18.86 1.91
C LYS A 19 7.40 17.37 1.97
N SER A 20 6.67 16.91 2.98
CA SER A 20 6.29 15.50 3.13
C SER A 20 5.49 14.98 1.92
N VAL A 21 4.56 15.79 1.42
CA VAL A 21 3.78 15.46 0.21
C VAL A 21 4.67 15.43 -1.03
N ARG A 22 5.65 16.33 -1.15
CA ARG A 22 6.60 16.34 -2.27
C ARG A 22 7.44 15.05 -2.29
N GLU A 23 7.95 14.62 -1.14
CA GLU A 23 8.77 13.40 -1.01
C GLU A 23 7.95 12.16 -1.39
N TYR A 24 6.72 12.05 -0.89
CA TYR A 24 5.80 10.98 -1.28
C TYR A 24 5.48 10.98 -2.78
N LEU A 25 5.11 12.13 -3.34
CA LEU A 25 4.79 12.24 -4.77
C LEU A 25 5.99 11.93 -5.66
N ASP A 26 7.19 12.24 -5.20
CA ASP A 26 8.42 11.92 -5.91
C ASP A 26 8.62 10.41 -6.02
N GLU A 27 8.53 9.69 -4.91
CA GLU A 27 8.62 8.23 -4.91
C GLU A 27 7.51 7.59 -5.74
N PHE A 28 6.26 8.01 -5.51
CA PHE A 28 5.08 7.48 -6.17
C PHE A 28 5.10 7.66 -7.69
N LEU A 29 5.35 8.88 -8.15
CA LEU A 29 5.29 9.21 -9.58
C LEU A 29 6.56 8.80 -10.34
N MET A 30 7.66 8.52 -9.65
CA MET A 30 8.86 7.96 -10.27
C MET A 30 8.76 6.46 -10.52
N ASP A 31 7.71 5.79 -10.06
CA ASP A 31 7.44 4.39 -10.35
C ASP A 31 6.96 4.20 -11.81
N LYS A 32 7.56 3.23 -12.50
CA LYS A 32 7.21 2.88 -13.88
C LYS A 32 5.83 2.26 -14.03
N TYR A 33 5.31 1.65 -12.96
CA TYR A 33 3.98 1.08 -12.97
C TYR A 33 2.88 2.11 -12.69
N VAL A 34 3.25 3.29 -12.20
CA VAL A 34 2.32 4.41 -11.94
C VAL A 34 2.31 5.39 -13.12
N LEU A 35 3.50 5.75 -13.61
CA LEU A 35 3.67 6.56 -14.82
C LEU A 35 4.53 5.79 -15.83
N ASP A 36 3.87 5.25 -16.85
CA ASP A 36 4.51 4.45 -17.91
C ASP A 36 5.15 5.34 -18.99
N TYR A 37 6.10 6.18 -18.57
CA TYR A 37 6.98 6.94 -19.46
C TYR A 37 8.42 6.41 -19.33
N PRO A 38 9.23 6.52 -20.41
CA PRO A 38 10.66 6.24 -20.33
C PRO A 38 11.31 7.00 -19.17
N LYS A 39 12.25 6.36 -18.46
CA LYS A 39 12.80 6.85 -17.18
C LYS A 39 13.25 8.32 -17.21
N ILE A 40 13.90 8.75 -18.29
CA ILE A 40 14.39 10.12 -18.47
C ILE A 40 13.23 11.11 -18.64
N ILE A 41 12.25 10.76 -19.47
CA ILE A 41 11.06 11.58 -19.71
C ILE A 41 10.24 11.68 -18.42
N ARG A 42 10.04 10.56 -17.71
CA ARG A 42 9.37 10.53 -16.41
C ARG A 42 10.09 11.40 -15.39
N TRP A 43 11.41 11.27 -15.29
CA TRP A 43 12.22 12.09 -14.39
C TRP A 43 12.06 13.58 -14.68
N LEU A 44 12.13 13.98 -15.95
CA LEU A 44 11.95 15.38 -16.34
C LEU A 44 10.54 15.88 -15.98
N LEU A 45 9.51 15.12 -16.35
CA LEU A 45 8.12 15.46 -16.05
C LEU A 45 7.88 15.60 -14.54
N VAL A 46 8.29 14.60 -13.76
CA VAL A 46 8.06 14.55 -12.32
C VAL A 46 8.86 15.65 -11.62
N LYS A 47 10.18 15.66 -11.79
CA LYS A 47 11.09 16.53 -11.03
C LYS A 47 11.01 17.99 -11.47
N CYS A 48 10.85 18.27 -12.76
CA CYS A 48 10.89 19.63 -13.29
C CYS A 48 9.51 20.29 -13.39
N ILE A 49 8.43 19.52 -13.53
CA ILE A 49 7.08 20.07 -13.70
C ILE A 49 6.22 19.71 -12.48
N ILE A 50 5.92 18.43 -12.28
CA ILE A 50 4.89 18.01 -11.31
C ILE A 50 5.26 18.42 -9.89
N LEU A 51 6.47 18.10 -9.42
CA LEU A 51 6.90 18.41 -8.06
C LEU A 51 7.06 19.91 -7.80
N ARG A 52 7.09 20.76 -8.83
CA ARG A 52 7.11 22.23 -8.62
C ARG A 52 5.74 22.80 -8.26
N PHE A 53 4.67 22.25 -8.83
CA PHE A 53 3.34 22.85 -8.74
C PHE A 53 2.33 22.00 -7.95
N ARG A 54 2.35 20.68 -8.13
CA ARG A 54 1.34 19.75 -7.59
C ARG A 54 1.36 19.58 -6.06
N PRO A 55 2.52 19.60 -5.36
CA PRO A 55 2.54 19.34 -3.92
C PRO A 55 1.71 20.31 -3.08
N LYS A 56 1.63 21.60 -3.46
CA LYS A 56 0.84 22.59 -2.72
C LYS A 56 -0.66 22.24 -2.70
N ARG A 57 -1.24 21.99 -3.87
CA ARG A 57 -2.65 21.58 -4.00
C ARG A 57 -2.93 20.24 -3.34
N THR A 58 -1.99 19.30 -3.46
CA THR A 58 -2.14 17.96 -2.87
C THR A 58 -2.05 18.03 -1.34
N SER A 59 -1.21 18.90 -0.79
CA SER A 59 -1.08 19.18 0.64
C SER A 59 -2.39 19.72 1.23
N GLU A 60 -3.09 20.61 0.54
CA GLU A 60 -4.41 21.10 0.98
C GLU A 60 -5.44 19.97 1.04
N ALA A 61 -5.45 19.07 0.04
CA ALA A 61 -6.32 17.90 0.04
C ALA A 61 -5.99 16.95 1.20
N TYR A 62 -4.71 16.62 1.44
CA TYR A 62 -4.32 15.81 2.60
C TYR A 62 -4.70 16.47 3.92
N LYS A 63 -4.52 17.79 4.04
CA LYS A 63 -4.90 18.54 5.23
C LYS A 63 -6.39 18.44 5.53
N SER A 64 -7.25 18.43 4.50
CA SER A 64 -8.71 18.37 4.68
C SER A 64 -9.22 17.06 5.30
N ILE A 65 -8.45 15.98 5.20
CA ILE A 65 -8.80 14.66 5.71
C ILE A 65 -7.89 14.21 6.86
N TRP A 66 -6.96 15.07 7.29
CA TRP A 66 -5.98 14.71 8.31
C TRP A 66 -6.64 14.64 9.68
N THR A 67 -6.37 13.59 10.44
CA THR A 67 -6.90 13.41 11.79
C THR A 67 -5.81 13.62 12.85
N GLU A 68 -6.19 13.60 14.13
CA GLU A 68 -5.24 13.61 15.24
C GLU A 68 -4.30 12.41 15.20
N ASP A 69 -4.78 11.26 14.72
CA ASP A 69 -4.02 10.02 14.52
C ASP A 69 -3.20 10.01 13.21
N GLY A 70 -3.22 11.11 12.44
CA GLY A 70 -2.46 11.25 11.21
C GLY A 70 -3.26 10.99 9.93
N SER A 71 -2.63 10.32 8.97
CA SER A 71 -3.30 9.93 7.73
C SER A 71 -4.32 8.81 8.01
N PRO A 72 -5.59 8.95 7.61
CA PRO A 72 -6.60 7.91 7.81
C PRO A 72 -6.19 6.54 7.26
N LEU A 73 -5.47 6.51 6.14
CA LEU A 73 -4.97 5.26 5.58
C LEU A 73 -4.01 4.56 6.55
N ILE A 74 -3.12 5.32 7.18
CA ILE A 74 -2.10 4.77 8.09
C ILE A 74 -2.74 4.34 9.41
N SER A 75 -3.60 5.18 10.01
CA SER A 75 -4.26 4.85 11.28
C SER A 75 -5.19 3.65 11.14
N ILE A 76 -6.07 3.63 10.13
CA ILE A 76 -6.99 2.50 9.87
C ILE A 76 -6.20 1.21 9.57
N SER A 77 -5.10 1.30 8.82
CA SER A 77 -4.27 0.12 8.55
C SER A 77 -3.57 -0.38 9.82
N GLY A 78 -3.18 0.51 10.74
CA GLY A 78 -2.65 0.16 12.05
C GLY A 78 -3.68 -0.57 12.92
N ASP A 79 -4.91 -0.07 12.98
CA ASP A 79 -6.01 -0.72 13.70
C ASP A 79 -6.35 -2.09 13.12
N MET A 80 -6.38 -2.21 11.79
CA MET A 80 -6.56 -3.49 11.10
C MET A 80 -5.44 -4.46 11.45
N LEU A 81 -4.18 -4.00 11.44
CA LEU A 81 -3.03 -4.84 11.79
C LEU A 81 -3.12 -5.36 13.23
N ASN A 82 -3.51 -4.51 14.18
CA ASN A 82 -3.67 -4.92 15.58
C ASN A 82 -4.76 -6.00 15.71
N LYS A 83 -5.93 -5.79 15.12
CA LYS A 83 -7.02 -6.79 15.12
C LYS A 83 -6.60 -8.11 14.46
N MET A 84 -5.82 -8.04 13.39
CA MET A 84 -5.30 -9.25 12.73
C MET A 84 -4.27 -9.99 13.59
N ARG A 85 -3.43 -9.27 14.34
CA ARG A 85 -2.45 -9.88 15.26
C ARG A 85 -3.14 -10.64 16.39
N ASP A 86 -4.27 -10.15 16.88
CA ASP A 86 -5.04 -10.81 17.95
C ASP A 86 -5.59 -12.19 17.53
N ILE A 87 -5.83 -12.39 16.23
CA ILE A 87 -6.40 -13.64 15.70
C ILE A 87 -5.41 -14.50 14.92
N SER A 88 -4.20 -13.99 14.66
CA SER A 88 -3.21 -14.66 13.82
C SER A 88 -2.32 -15.60 14.62
N THR A 89 -2.02 -16.75 14.04
CA THR A 89 -1.04 -17.70 14.57
C THR A 89 0.37 -17.49 14.01
N ILE A 90 0.54 -16.55 13.08
CA ILE A 90 1.83 -16.18 12.49
C ILE A 90 2.13 -14.68 12.71
N PRO A 91 3.41 -14.28 12.81
CA PRO A 91 3.77 -12.87 12.89
C PRO A 91 3.27 -12.09 11.66
N ILE A 92 2.67 -10.92 11.90
CA ILE A 92 2.17 -10.03 10.85
C ILE A 92 2.86 -8.67 10.95
N TYR A 93 3.40 -8.24 9.83
CA TYR A 93 4.00 -6.92 9.62
C TYR A 93 3.24 -6.18 8.54
N MET A 94 3.40 -4.85 8.55
CA MET A 94 2.82 -3.97 7.55
C MET A 94 3.91 -3.08 6.97
N SER A 95 3.80 -2.82 5.67
CA SER A 95 4.60 -1.84 4.97
C SER A 95 3.75 -1.06 3.97
N MET A 96 4.29 0.06 3.54
CA MET A 96 3.74 0.92 2.52
C MET A 96 4.58 0.75 1.25
N ARG A 97 3.91 0.72 0.10
CA ARG A 97 4.58 0.71 -1.19
C ARG A 97 5.38 2.00 -1.38
N TYR A 98 4.80 3.13 -0.97
CA TYR A 98 5.42 4.45 -0.99
C TYR A 98 5.31 5.09 0.39
N GLY A 99 6.40 5.64 0.91
CA GLY A 99 6.48 6.17 2.27
C GLY A 99 6.82 5.13 3.33
N ASP A 100 6.38 5.39 4.57
CA ASP A 100 6.85 4.72 5.79
C ASP A 100 5.69 4.01 6.52
N PRO A 101 5.88 2.80 7.10
CA PRO A 101 7.08 1.96 7.03
C PRO A 101 7.34 1.41 5.62
N SER A 102 8.56 1.56 5.11
CA SER A 102 8.90 1.10 3.75
C SER A 102 9.03 -0.43 3.66
N ILE A 103 8.81 -1.00 2.46
CA ILE A 103 9.04 -2.43 2.22
C ILE A 103 10.47 -2.85 2.62
N SER A 104 11.47 -2.02 2.32
CA SER A 104 12.88 -2.30 2.64
C SER A 104 13.12 -2.40 4.14
N SER A 105 12.70 -1.38 4.90
CA SER A 105 12.90 -1.36 6.35
C SER A 105 12.14 -2.49 7.03
N THR A 106 10.89 -2.75 6.61
CA THR A 106 10.08 -3.83 7.18
C THR A 106 10.67 -5.20 6.90
N ILE A 107 11.14 -5.48 5.67
CA ILE A 107 11.79 -6.77 5.35
C ILE A 107 13.06 -6.97 6.16
N GLN A 108 13.89 -5.94 6.32
CA GLN A 108 15.09 -6.02 7.17
C GLN A 108 14.73 -6.31 8.63
N THR A 109 13.71 -5.63 9.17
CA THR A 109 13.20 -5.92 10.52
C THR A 109 12.72 -7.37 10.63
N ILE A 110 11.98 -7.88 9.65
CA ILE A 110 11.52 -9.28 9.65
C ILE A 110 12.71 -10.23 9.67
N ARG A 111 13.67 -10.05 8.77
CA ARG A 111 14.87 -10.89 8.68
C ARG A 111 15.67 -10.91 9.98
N MET A 112 15.85 -9.75 10.62
CA MET A 112 16.58 -9.64 11.89
C MET A 112 15.81 -10.28 13.06
N THR A 113 14.48 -10.22 13.04
CA THR A 113 13.63 -10.70 14.14
C THR A 113 13.30 -12.19 14.01
N HIS A 114 13.15 -12.68 12.78
CA HIS A 114 12.71 -14.04 12.41
C HIS A 114 13.75 -14.67 11.49
N ASN A 115 14.96 -14.88 12.00
CA ASN A 115 16.09 -15.43 11.23
C ASN A 115 15.90 -16.89 10.80
N ASP A 116 14.83 -17.54 11.27
CA ASP A 116 14.44 -18.92 11.06
C ASP A 116 13.16 -19.06 10.21
N VAL A 117 12.70 -17.96 9.59
CA VAL A 117 11.53 -17.98 8.70
C VAL A 117 11.85 -18.71 7.40
N ASP A 118 10.99 -19.65 7.03
CA ASP A 118 11.13 -20.40 5.78
C ASP A 118 10.45 -19.69 4.60
N ALA A 119 9.38 -18.93 4.87
CA ALA A 119 8.60 -18.26 3.85
C ALA A 119 8.02 -16.90 4.29
N LEU A 120 8.15 -15.91 3.40
CA LEU A 120 7.52 -14.60 3.52
C LEU A 120 6.23 -14.59 2.68
N HIS A 121 5.09 -14.50 3.36
CA HIS A 121 3.76 -14.42 2.72
C HIS A 121 3.37 -12.95 2.55
N VAL A 122 3.51 -12.44 1.34
CA VAL A 122 3.24 -11.06 0.98
C VAL A 122 1.78 -10.91 0.56
N VAL A 123 1.04 -10.01 1.19
CA VAL A 123 -0.36 -9.72 0.88
C VAL A 123 -0.47 -8.26 0.45
N PRO A 124 -0.49 -7.98 -0.87
CA PRO A 124 -0.89 -6.67 -1.36
C PRO A 124 -2.36 -6.43 -0.99
N LEU A 125 -2.67 -5.34 -0.29
CA LEU A 125 -4.02 -5.01 0.20
C LEU A 125 -4.90 -4.42 -0.91
N TYR A 126 -4.82 -5.01 -2.09
CA TYR A 126 -5.60 -4.66 -3.28
C TYR A 126 -6.34 -5.92 -3.75
N PRO A 127 -7.67 -5.96 -3.62
CA PRO A 127 -8.45 -7.13 -4.07
C PRO A 127 -8.33 -7.35 -5.58
N HIS A 128 -8.23 -6.26 -6.34
CA HIS A 128 -8.15 -6.26 -7.80
C HIS A 128 -6.69 -6.07 -8.26
N TYR A 129 -6.30 -6.80 -9.30
CA TYR A 129 -4.98 -6.63 -9.91
C TYR A 129 -4.88 -5.35 -10.71
N ALA A 130 -3.83 -4.58 -10.47
CA ALA A 130 -3.32 -3.61 -11.44
C ALA A 130 -1.79 -3.59 -11.40
N MET A 131 -1.17 -3.13 -12.49
CA MET A 131 0.29 -2.94 -12.50
C MET A 131 0.72 -1.91 -11.45
N SER A 132 -0.01 -0.80 -11.35
CA SER A 132 0.20 0.31 -10.42
C SER A 132 -0.02 -0.05 -8.94
N THR A 133 -0.50 -1.26 -8.64
CA THR A 133 -0.75 -1.73 -7.27
C THR A 133 -0.04 -3.06 -6.99
N THR A 134 -0.57 -4.18 -7.49
CA THR A 134 -0.07 -5.52 -7.18
C THR A 134 1.30 -5.79 -7.82
N LYS A 135 1.52 -5.41 -9.08
CA LYS A 135 2.80 -5.68 -9.78
C LYS A 135 3.94 -4.88 -9.17
N THR A 136 3.74 -3.60 -8.89
CA THR A 136 4.79 -2.77 -8.28
C THR A 136 5.20 -3.28 -6.90
N VAL A 137 4.24 -3.78 -6.10
CA VAL A 137 4.52 -4.40 -4.81
C VAL A 137 5.37 -5.67 -4.98
N SER A 138 4.96 -6.57 -5.87
CA SER A 138 5.70 -7.80 -6.18
C SER A 138 7.16 -7.51 -6.57
N ASP A 139 7.35 -6.56 -7.49
CA ASP A 139 8.68 -6.22 -7.97
C ASP A 139 9.54 -5.59 -6.90
N ARG A 140 8.98 -4.69 -6.08
CA ARG A 140 9.75 -4.06 -5.00
C ARG A 140 10.16 -5.07 -3.94
N VAL A 141 9.29 -6.01 -3.58
CA VAL A 141 9.67 -7.06 -2.64
C VAL A 141 10.82 -7.89 -3.21
N ASN A 142 10.70 -8.37 -4.46
CA ASN A 142 11.77 -9.16 -5.08
C ASN A 142 13.08 -8.37 -5.18
N GLU A 143 13.03 -7.09 -5.53
CA GLU A 143 14.18 -6.20 -5.56
C GLU A 143 14.85 -6.13 -4.18
N VAL A 144 14.10 -5.83 -3.12
CA VAL A 144 14.65 -5.75 -1.74
C VAL A 144 15.24 -7.08 -1.30
N ILE A 145 14.56 -8.20 -1.55
CA ILE A 145 15.04 -9.54 -1.14
C ILE A 145 16.37 -9.87 -1.84
N ASN A 146 16.47 -9.55 -3.13
CA ASN A 146 17.71 -9.72 -3.90
C ASN A 146 18.83 -8.78 -3.41
N GLU A 147 18.52 -7.52 -3.10
CA GLU A 147 19.49 -6.53 -2.59
C GLU A 147 20.15 -6.98 -1.28
N ILE A 148 19.39 -7.65 -0.40
CA ILE A 148 19.89 -8.10 0.89
C ILE A 148 20.37 -9.56 0.90
N ASP A 149 20.33 -10.24 -0.26
CA ASP A 149 20.69 -11.65 -0.44
C ASP A 149 20.04 -12.56 0.63
N TRP A 150 18.71 -12.49 0.73
CA TRP A 150 17.97 -13.27 1.71
C TRP A 150 17.29 -14.48 1.08
N ASP A 151 17.81 -15.68 1.40
CA ASP A 151 17.25 -16.96 0.97
C ASP A 151 15.96 -17.31 1.74
N VAL A 152 14.85 -16.70 1.33
CA VAL A 152 13.50 -16.96 1.87
C VAL A 152 12.53 -17.26 0.74
N LYS A 153 11.61 -18.20 0.95
CA LYS A 153 10.55 -18.46 -0.04
C LYS A 153 9.53 -17.32 -0.03
N ILE A 154 9.43 -16.60 -1.14
CA ILE A 154 8.44 -15.54 -1.28
C ILE A 154 7.14 -16.14 -1.85
N HIS A 155 6.03 -15.92 -1.15
CA HIS A 155 4.70 -16.20 -1.68
C HIS A 155 3.92 -14.90 -1.74
N ILE A 156 3.54 -14.47 -2.94
CA ILE A 156 2.71 -13.27 -3.13
C ILE A 156 1.27 -13.71 -3.33
N GLU A 157 0.39 -13.22 -2.47
CA GLU A 157 -1.03 -13.49 -2.52
C GLU A 157 -1.61 -13.04 -3.87
N LYS A 158 -2.47 -13.88 -4.44
CA LYS A 158 -3.14 -13.57 -5.70
C LYS A 158 -4.24 -12.52 -5.47
N PRO A 159 -4.67 -11.81 -6.53
CA PRO A 159 -5.87 -10.98 -6.46
C PRO A 159 -7.05 -11.78 -5.89
N PHE A 160 -7.73 -11.20 -4.90
CA PHE A 160 -8.77 -11.87 -4.12
C PHE A 160 -10.14 -11.19 -4.24
N TYR A 161 -10.37 -10.44 -5.32
CA TYR A 161 -11.67 -9.79 -5.62
C TYR A 161 -12.84 -10.78 -5.65
N SER A 162 -12.61 -12.04 -6.05
CA SER A 162 -13.63 -13.09 -6.10
C SER A 162 -13.65 -13.97 -4.84
N ASN A 163 -12.91 -13.61 -3.78
CA ASN A 163 -12.90 -14.37 -2.54
C ASN A 163 -14.22 -14.15 -1.79
N GLU A 164 -14.92 -15.22 -1.45
CA GLU A 164 -16.23 -15.16 -0.78
C GLU A 164 -16.19 -14.38 0.54
N LYS A 165 -15.12 -14.52 1.34
CA LYS A 165 -14.99 -13.77 2.60
C LYS A 165 -14.83 -12.27 2.36
N TYR A 166 -14.11 -11.89 1.30
CA TYR A 166 -13.98 -10.48 0.90
C TYR A 166 -15.32 -9.92 0.41
N ILE A 167 -16.03 -10.65 -0.46
CA ILE A 167 -17.34 -10.25 -0.98
C ILE A 167 -18.35 -10.10 0.18
N ASN A 168 -18.36 -11.04 1.12
CA ASN A 168 -19.25 -10.98 2.28
C ASN A 168 -18.92 -9.77 3.18
N ALA A 169 -17.64 -9.52 3.46
CA ALA A 169 -17.23 -8.35 4.26
C ALA A 169 -17.64 -7.02 3.58
N LEU A 170 -17.45 -6.92 2.26
CA LEU A 170 -17.87 -5.74 1.50
C LEU A 170 -19.40 -5.59 1.51
N SER A 171 -20.13 -6.67 1.27
CA SER A 171 -21.59 -6.66 1.25
C SER A 171 -22.17 -6.27 2.60
N SER A 172 -21.67 -6.83 3.70
CA SER A 172 -22.09 -6.46 5.06
C SER A 172 -21.77 -5.00 5.40
N SER A 173 -20.66 -4.43 4.88
CA SER A 173 -20.35 -3.01 5.05
C SER A 173 -21.34 -2.11 4.32
N ILE A 174 -21.81 -2.54 3.14
CA ILE A 174 -22.82 -1.82 2.37
C ILE A 174 -24.17 -1.91 3.10
N GLU A 175 -24.60 -3.12 3.49
CA GLU A 175 -25.83 -3.35 4.23
C GLU A 175 -25.89 -2.54 5.53
N PHE A 176 -24.79 -2.49 6.29
CA PHE A 176 -24.71 -1.71 7.52
C PHE A 176 -24.95 -0.20 7.29
N SER A 177 -24.56 0.31 6.12
CA SER A 177 -24.71 1.73 5.76
C SER A 177 -25.98 1.99 4.92
N TRP A 178 -26.73 0.95 4.58
CA TRP A 178 -27.84 1.03 3.63
C TRP A 178 -29.09 1.64 4.28
N SER A 179 -29.73 2.54 3.56
CA SER A 179 -31.02 3.13 3.91
C SER A 179 -32.01 2.84 2.77
N ASN A 180 -33.28 2.61 3.11
CA ASN A 180 -34.35 2.39 2.13
C ASN A 180 -34.61 3.60 1.20
N ASN A 181 -33.91 4.72 1.41
CA ASN A 181 -34.05 5.95 0.64
C ASN A 181 -33.04 6.06 -0.52
N TYR A 182 -32.18 5.07 -0.76
CA TYR A 182 -31.24 5.07 -1.87
C TYR A 182 -31.83 4.37 -3.11
N GLU A 183 -31.83 5.06 -4.25
CA GLU A 183 -32.30 4.51 -5.53
C GLU A 183 -31.22 3.74 -6.30
N HIS A 184 -29.95 4.07 -6.07
CA HIS A 184 -28.81 3.52 -6.79
C HIS A 184 -27.64 3.21 -5.85
N LEU A 185 -26.92 2.14 -6.17
CA LEU A 185 -25.62 1.81 -5.59
C LEU A 185 -24.54 2.04 -6.66
N LEU A 186 -23.72 3.08 -6.46
CA LEU A 186 -22.63 3.41 -7.37
C LEU A 186 -21.30 2.81 -6.87
N PHE A 187 -20.75 1.85 -7.61
CA PHE A 187 -19.39 1.39 -7.41
C PHE A 187 -18.41 2.33 -8.12
N SER A 188 -17.57 3.01 -7.35
CA SER A 188 -16.57 3.96 -7.87
C SER A 188 -15.17 3.40 -7.67
N TYR A 189 -14.45 3.21 -8.77
CA TYR A 189 -13.07 2.72 -8.79
C TYR A 189 -12.12 3.81 -9.26
N HIS A 190 -10.85 3.71 -8.86
CA HIS A 190 -9.82 4.58 -9.39
C HIS A 190 -9.64 4.31 -10.89
N GLY A 191 -9.70 5.36 -11.70
CA GLY A 191 -9.38 5.28 -13.12
C GLY A 191 -7.91 4.90 -13.33
N LEU A 192 -7.65 4.17 -14.42
CA LEU A 192 -6.31 3.90 -14.91
C LEU A 192 -6.04 4.77 -16.15
N PRO A 193 -4.83 5.29 -16.32
CA PRO A 193 -4.43 6.02 -17.53
C PRO A 193 -4.44 5.14 -18.77
#